data_AF-A0A7V9EZ99-F1
#
_entry.id   AF-A0A7V9EZ99-F1
#
_cell.length_a   1.000
_cell.length_b   1.000
_cell.length_c   1.000
_cell.angle_alpha   90.00
_cell.angle_beta   90.00
_cell.angle_gamma   90.00
#
_symmetry.space_group_name_H-M   'P 1'
#
loop_
_entity.id
_entity.type
_entity.pdbx_description
1 polymer ?
#
loop_
_entity_poly.entity_id
_entity_poly.type
_entity_poly.pdbx_seq_one_letter_code
_entity_poly.pdbx_strand_id
1 'polypeptide(L)' 'YYGMQTFDQALLAHVQKGLVSMEDALRAATHPHDFKLLVASDGQRSTSVEQVMEPQPTAA' A
#
# COMPACT_ATOMS: atom_id res chain seq x y z
N TYR A 1 -1.94 -14.70 -10.79
CA TYR A 1 -0.76 -13.84 -10.65
C TYR A 1 -0.20 -14.06 -9.25
N TYR A 2 1.07 -14.45 -9.11
CA TYR A 2 1.66 -14.90 -7.83
C TYR A 2 1.58 -13.77 -6.79
N GLY A 3 0.83 -13.99 -5.71
CA GLY A 3 0.63 -13.05 -4.60
C GLY A 3 1.86 -12.96 -3.71
N MET A 4 2.95 -12.43 -4.24
CA MET A 4 4.14 -12.15 -3.44
C MET A 4 3.88 -10.90 -2.59
N GLN A 5 3.93 -11.09 -1.28
CA GLN A 5 3.67 -10.06 -0.29
C GLN A 5 4.95 -9.81 0.50
N THR A 6 5.47 -8.58 0.45
CA THR A 6 6.68 -8.21 1.22
C THR A 6 6.32 -8.04 2.70
N PHE A 7 7.27 -8.19 3.61
CA PHE A 7 7.02 -8.00 5.04
C PHE A 7 6.32 -6.66 5.35
N ASP A 8 6.77 -5.56 4.75
CA ASP A 8 6.18 -4.24 4.91
C ASP A 8 4.70 -4.16 4.45
N GLN A 9 4.26 -5.00 3.52
CA GLN A 9 2.84 -5.08 3.11
C GLN A 9 1.97 -5.73 4.19
N ALA A 10 2.42 -6.83 4.79
CA ALA A 10 1.72 -7.43 5.93
C ALA A 10 1.69 -6.46 7.09
N LEU A 11 2.83 -5.82 7.38
CA LEU A 11 2.95 -4.85 8.47
C LEU A 11 1.99 -3.67 8.26
N LEU A 12 1.89 -3.14 7.04
CA LEU A 12 0.91 -2.12 6.69
C LEU A 12 -0.53 -2.58 6.98
N ALA A 13 -0.90 -3.79 6.56
CA ALA A 13 -2.23 -4.32 6.80
C ALA A 13 -2.55 -4.46 8.29
N HIS A 14 -1.55 -4.76 9.14
CA HIS A 14 -1.71 -4.79 10.59
C HIS A 14 -1.87 -3.39 11.20
N VAL A 15 -1.14 -2.39 10.69
CA VAL A 15 -1.28 -0.99 11.11
C VAL A 15 -2.65 -0.43 10.73
N GLN A 16 -3.11 -0.68 9.49
CA GLN A 16 -4.44 -0.26 9.02
C GLN A 16 -5.58 -0.88 9.84
N LYS A 17 -5.41 -2.12 10.31
CA LYS A 17 -6.36 -2.80 11.20
C LYS A 17 -6.27 -2.35 12.66
N GLY A 18 -5.34 -1.44 13.00
CA GLY A 18 -5.10 -0.98 14.37
C GLY A 18 -4.49 -2.05 15.30
N LEU A 19 -3.94 -3.12 14.74
CA LEU A 19 -3.32 -4.21 15.52
C LEU A 19 -1.90 -3.86 15.98
N VAL A 20 -1.25 -2.91 15.30
CA VAL A 20 0.12 -2.45 15.57
C VAL A 20 0.14 -0.93 15.50
N SER A 21 0.82 -0.27 16.45
CA SER A 21 0.96 1.18 16.43
C SER A 21 1.91 1.64 15.30
N MET A 22 1.72 2.87 14.81
CA MET A 22 2.63 3.40 13.78
C MET A 22 4.08 3.47 14.27
N GLU A 23 4.30 3.77 15.55
CA GLU A 23 5.64 3.84 16.12
C GLU A 23 6.31 2.46 16.19
N ASP A 24 5.56 1.42 16.58
CA ASP A 24 6.06 0.05 16.61
C ASP A 24 6.30 -0.49 15.21
N ALA A 25 5.43 -0.18 14.26
CA ALA A 25 5.60 -0.57 12.87
C ALA A 25 6.85 0.09 12.26
N LEU A 26 7.13 1.36 12.55
CA LEU A 26 8.34 2.03 12.08
C LEU A 26 9.62 1.43 12.66
N ARG A 27 9.57 0.89 13.88
CA ARG A 27 10.70 0.16 14.48
C ARG A 27 10.90 -1.23 13.87
N ALA A 28 9.81 -1.89 13.49
CA ALA A 28 9.83 -3.23 12.91
C ALA A 28 10.09 -3.25 11.39
N ALA A 29 9.77 -2.16 10.68
CA ALA A 29 9.91 -2.06 9.23
C ALA A 29 11.37 -2.25 8.78
N THR A 30 11.56 -2.94 7.66
CA THR A 30 12.91 -3.19 7.12
C THR A 30 13.59 -1.88 6.70
N HIS A 31 12.82 -0.94 6.16
CA HIS A 31 13.26 0.40 5.80
C HIS A 31 12.23 1.42 6.29
N PRO A 32 12.43 2.07 7.45
CA PRO A 32 11.42 2.96 8.05
C PRO A 32 11.00 4.12 7.16
N HIS A 33 11.93 4.63 6.33
CA HIS A 33 11.64 5.69 5.37
C HIS A 33 10.68 5.21 4.27
N ASP A 34 10.96 4.06 3.66
CA ASP A 34 10.11 3.49 2.61
C ASP A 34 8.76 3.02 3.16
N PHE A 35 8.73 2.55 4.40
CA PHE A 35 7.48 2.21 5.08
C PHE A 35 6.58 3.44 5.28
N LYS A 36 7.14 4.61 5.63
CA LYS A 36 6.36 5.86 5.68
C LYS A 36 5.75 6.21 4.33
N LEU A 37 6.52 6.08 3.25
CA LEU A 37 6.02 6.31 1.90
C LEU A 37 4.92 5.31 1.55
N LEU A 38 5.10 4.03 1.91
CA LEU A 38 4.11 2.99 1.69
C LEU A 38 2.80 3.25 2.43
N VAL A 39 2.87 3.67 3.70
CA VAL A 39 1.71 4.06 4.51
C VAL A 39 1.01 5.29 3.93
N ALA A 40 1.78 6.30 3.50
CA ALA A 40 1.24 7.50 2.87
C ALA A 40 0.54 7.22 1.53
N SER A 41 1.03 6.22 0.79
CA SER A 41 0.42 5.74 -0.45
C SER A 41 -0.68 4.70 -0.25
N ASP A 42 -1.10 4.42 1.00
CA ASP A 42 -2.10 3.41 1.35
C ASP A 42 -1.83 2.02 0.73
N GLY A 43 -0.55 1.65 0.62
CA GLY A 43 -0.14 0.38 0.02
C GLY A 43 -0.13 0.34 -1.52
N GLN A 44 -0.47 1.45 -2.19
CA GLN A 44 -0.34 1.59 -3.65
C GLN A 44 1.15 1.64 -4.02
N ARG A 45 1.72 0.50 -4.42
CA ARG A 45 3.11 0.44 -4.91
C ARG A 45 3.28 0.89 -6.36
N SER A 46 2.18 1.17 -7.05
CA SER A 46 2.22 1.64 -8.41
C SER A 46 0.94 2.42 -8.61
N THR A 47 1.05 3.70 -8.95
CA THR A 47 0.01 4.34 -9.75
C THR A 47 -0.08 3.51 -11.04
N SER A 48 -0.89 2.46 -11.04
CA SER A 48 -1.08 1.68 -12.26
C SER A 48 -1.74 2.63 -13.24
N VAL A 49 -1.11 2.82 -14.39
CA VAL A 49 -1.64 3.61 -15.51
C VAL A 49 -3.05 3.15 -15.95
N GLU A 50 -3.50 1.99 -15.46
CA GLU A 50 -4.87 1.49 -15.60
C GLU A 50 -5.96 2.36 -14.98
N GLN A 51 -5.70 3.17 -13.94
CA GLN A 51 -6.75 4.06 -13.39
C GLN A 51 -7.04 5.29 -14.25
N VAL A 52 -6.24 5.59 -15.27
CA VAL A 52 -6.43 6.77 -16.15
C VAL A 52 -7.26 6.42 -17.40
N MET A 53 -7.54 5.14 -17.66
CA MET A 53 -8.16 4.69 -18.89
C MET A 53 -9.52 4.02 -18.65
N GLU A 54 -10.45 4.74 -18.02
CA GLU A 54 -11.88 4.42 -18.14
C GLU A 54 -12.41 4.99 -19.47
N PRO A 55 -12.80 4.15 -20.46
CA PRO A 55 -13.58 4.65 -21.58
C PRO A 55 -14.97 5.00 -21.04
N GLN A 56 -15.31 6.29 -21.06
CA GLN A 56 -16.68 6.73 -20.82
C GLN A 56 -17.63 5.94 -21.74
N PRO A 57 -18.71 5.33 -21.23
CA PRO A 57 -19.67 4.66 -22.07
C PRO A 57 -20.38 5.73 -22.91
N THR A 58 -20.17 5.69 -24.22
CA THR A 58 -20.91 6.49 -25.20
C THR A 58 -22.39 6.11 -25.09
N ALA A 59 -23.18 6.98 -24.47
CA ALA A 59 -24.63 6.97 -24.59
C ALA A 59 -25.02 7.91 -25.74
N ALA A 60 -25.30 7.34 -26.90
CA ALA A 60 -26.14 7.92 -27.95
C ALA A 60 -26.59 6.83 -28.93
#